data_AF-A0A2K8SFR6-F1
#
_entry.id   AF-A0A2K8SFR6-F1
#
_cell.length_a   1.000
_cell.length_b   1.000
_cell.length_c   1.000
_cell.angle_alpha   90.00
_cell.angle_beta   90.00
_cell.angle_gamma   90.00
#
_symmetry.space_group_name_H-M   'P 1'
#
loop_
_entity.id
_entity.type
_entity.pdbx_description
1 polymer ?
#
loop_
_entity_poly.entity_id
_entity_poly.type
_entity_poly.pdbx_seq_one_letter_code
_entity_poly.pdbx_strand_id
1 'polypeptide(L)'
;MARRKRNSTLLERADRRIESLQSISVELDFGQGLTMQAYNMTINDLRSKLAAYNTADRQSICRATANPEESLLVRLLVDLERHGLVIPLSKKLLPSPRKYLKILLNCL
;
A
#
# COMPACT_ATOMS: atom_id res chain seq x y z
N MET A 1 0.17 -7.13 9.81
CA MET A 1 0.43 -5.68 9.94
C MET A 1 0.02 -5.04 8.63
N ALA A 2 -0.65 -3.88 8.62
CA ALA A 2 -0.95 -3.19 7.38
C ALA A 2 0.37 -2.92 6.63
N ARG A 3 0.53 -3.48 5.43
CA ARG A 3 1.75 -3.29 4.62
C ARG A 3 1.87 -1.80 4.31
N ARG A 4 3.01 -1.21 4.67
CA ARG A 4 3.21 0.24 4.51
C ARG A 4 3.33 0.55 3.01
N LYS A 5 2.50 1.47 2.52
CA LYS A 5 2.58 2.01 1.15
C LYS A 5 4.03 2.35 0.83
N ARG A 6 4.55 1.89 -0.31
CA ARG A 6 5.94 2.15 -0.71
C ARG A 6 6.00 3.53 -1.36
N ASN A 7 6.72 4.44 -0.71
CA ASN A 7 7.20 5.67 -1.33
C ASN A 7 8.62 5.42 -1.84
N SER A 8 8.94 5.90 -3.03
CA SER A 8 10.28 5.78 -3.61
C SER A 8 11.04 7.08 -3.42
N THR A 9 12.09 7.04 -2.60
CA THR A 9 12.99 8.19 -2.40
C THR A 9 13.75 8.58 -3.67
N LEU A 10 13.96 7.63 -4.59
CA LEU A 10 14.56 7.90 -5.89
C LEU A 10 13.63 8.72 -6.79
N LEU A 11 12.32 8.47 -6.72
CA LEU A 11 11.33 9.20 -7.51
C LEU A 11 11.20 10.64 -7.00
N GLU A 12 11.19 10.84 -5.68
CA GLU A 12 11.23 12.18 -5.07
C GLU A 12 12.49 12.97 -5.46
N ARG A 13 13.65 12.30 -5.56
CA ARG A 13 14.89 12.93 -6.01
C ARG A 13 14.86 13.28 -7.49
N ALA A 14 14.28 12.42 -8.34
CA ALA A 14 14.13 12.68 -9.76
C ALA A 14 13.20 13.88 -10.01
N ASP A 15 12.10 13.98 -9.25
CA ASP A 15 11.17 15.11 -9.30
C ASP A 15 11.86 16.43 -8.94
N ARG A 16 12.60 16.48 -7.82
CA ARG A 16 13.36 17.70 -7.46
C ARG A 16 14.42 18.05 -8.51
N ARG A 17 15.03 17.04 -9.13
CA ARG A 17 16.07 17.26 -10.14
C ARG A 17 15.46 17.85 -11.41
N ILE A 18 14.31 17.36 -11.86
CA ILE A 18 13.67 17.95 -13.05
C ILE A 18 13.17 19.37 -12.78
N GLU A 19 12.61 19.64 -11.60
CA GLU A 19 12.23 20.99 -11.19
C GLU A 19 13.43 21.94 -11.21
N SER A 20 14.58 21.50 -10.68
CA SER A 20 15.81 22.29 -10.72
C SER A 20 16.30 22.55 -12.16
N LEU A 21 16.23 21.56 -13.06
CA LEU A 21 16.64 21.72 -14.45
C LEU A 21 15.69 22.64 -15.23
N GLN A 22 14.39 22.52 -15.00
CA GLN A 22 13.37 23.39 -15.60
C GLN A 22 13.53 24.85 -15.18
N SER A 23 14.01 25.10 -13.96
CA SER A 23 14.28 26.47 -13.49
C SER A 23 15.43 27.14 -14.25
N ILE A 24 16.35 26.37 -14.82
CA ILE A 24 17.49 26.87 -15.59
C ILE A 24 17.08 27.11 -17.04
N SER A 25 16.41 26.12 -17.67
CA SER A 25 15.98 26.20 -19.06
C SER A 25 14.91 25.16 -19.35
N VAL A 26 13.84 25.52 -20.06
CA VAL A 26 12.72 24.60 -20.33
C VAL A 26 13.06 23.55 -21.40
N GLU A 27 13.90 23.89 -22.38
CA GLU A 27 14.23 23.06 -23.54
C GLU A 27 15.69 22.58 -23.51
N LEU A 28 16.05 21.88 -22.43
CA LEU A 28 17.39 21.35 -22.26
C LEU A 28 17.53 19.99 -22.97
N ASP A 29 18.45 19.93 -23.93
CA ASP A 29 18.88 18.70 -24.60
C ASP A 29 20.31 18.36 -24.19
N PHE A 30 20.49 17.21 -23.56
CA PHE A 30 21.81 16.70 -23.17
C PHE A 30 22.46 15.85 -24.27
N GLY A 31 21.81 15.72 -25.42
CA GLY A 31 22.22 14.86 -26.52
C GLY A 31 21.92 13.38 -26.26
N GLN A 32 22.16 12.54 -27.27
CA GLN A 32 21.99 11.06 -27.17
C GLN A 32 20.58 10.61 -26.78
N GLY A 33 19.55 11.42 -27.06
CA GLY A 33 18.16 11.13 -26.68
C GLY A 33 17.84 11.41 -25.21
N LEU A 34 18.78 11.97 -24.44
CA LEU A 34 18.56 12.47 -23.10
C LEU A 34 18.02 13.89 -23.17
N THR A 35 16.72 14.01 -23.43
CA THR A 35 16.01 15.29 -23.42
C THR A 35 15.22 15.46 -22.12
N MET A 36 14.90 16.70 -21.76
CA MET A 36 13.99 16.99 -20.65
C MET A 36 12.65 16.25 -20.80
N GLN A 37 12.16 16.10 -22.03
CA GLN A 37 10.93 15.37 -22.35
C GLN A 37 11.06 13.88 -22.05
N ALA A 38 12.17 13.25 -22.48
CA ALA A 38 12.44 11.85 -22.18
C ALA A 38 12.52 11.62 -20.65
N TYR A 39 13.16 12.52 -19.92
CA TYR A 39 13.22 12.46 -18.46
C TYR A 39 11.83 12.50 -17.82
N ASN A 40 10.98 13.44 -18.23
CA ASN A 40 9.57 13.53 -17.80
C ASN A 40 8.77 12.25 -18.10
N MET A 41 8.94 11.69 -19.29
CA MET A 41 8.27 10.44 -19.67
C MET A 41 8.65 9.30 -18.73
N THR A 42 9.95 9.16 -18.41
CA THR A 42 10.41 8.12 -17.49
C THR A 42 9.89 8.31 -16.06
N ILE A 43 9.82 9.55 -15.56
CA ILE A 43 9.23 9.86 -14.24
C ILE A 43 7.75 9.44 -14.22
N ASN A 44 6.99 9.81 -15.26
CA ASN A 44 5.56 9.49 -15.34
C ASN A 44 5.29 7.99 -15.46
N ASP A 45 6.12 7.26 -16.20
CA ASP A 45 6.07 5.79 -16.26
C ASP A 45 6.36 5.17 -14.88
N LEU A 46 7.38 5.64 -14.17
CA LEU A 46 7.70 5.19 -12.82
C LEU A 46 6.58 5.50 -11.81
N ARG A 47 5.94 6.66 -11.92
CA ARG A 47 4.77 7.02 -11.09
C ARG A 47 3.61 6.07 -11.35
N SER A 48 3.31 5.78 -12.61
CA SER A 48 2.26 4.84 -13.01
C SER A 48 2.54 3.42 -12.49
N LYS A 49 3.78 2.93 -12.62
CA LYS A 49 4.20 1.63 -12.08
C LYS A 49 4.09 1.57 -10.56
N LEU A 50 4.50 2.63 -9.85
CA LEU A 50 4.39 2.71 -8.40
C LEU A 50 2.93 2.78 -7.94
N ALA A 51 2.07 3.50 -8.67
CA ALA A 51 0.64 3.52 -8.41
C ALA A 51 0.00 2.14 -8.61
N ALA A 52 0.28 1.47 -9.74
CA ALA A 52 -0.20 0.12 -10.03
C ALA A 52 0.27 -0.91 -9.00
N TYR A 53 1.52 -0.79 -8.54
CA TYR A 53 2.03 -1.63 -7.45
C TYR A 53 1.26 -1.40 -6.15
N ASN A 54 1.05 -0.15 -5.77
CA ASN A 54 0.32 0.18 -4.54
C ASN A 54 -1.16 -0.22 -4.60
N THR A 55 -1.81 -0.15 -5.77
CA THR A 55 -3.19 -0.63 -5.95
C THR A 55 -3.29 -2.15 -5.92
N ALA A 56 -2.36 -2.86 -6.57
CA ALA A 56 -2.28 -4.32 -6.49
C ALA A 56 -2.05 -4.79 -5.04
N ASP A 57 -1.19 -4.09 -4.31
CA ASP A 57 -0.96 -4.36 -2.90
C ASP A 57 -2.23 -4.16 -2.06
N ARG A 58 -2.93 -3.03 -2.25
CA ARG A 58 -4.22 -2.78 -1.60
C ARG A 58 -5.26 -3.84 -1.95
N GLN A 59 -5.37 -4.24 -3.22
CA GLN A 59 -6.28 -5.29 -3.66
C GLN A 59 -5.96 -6.62 -2.98
N SER A 60 -4.67 -6.96 -2.80
CA SER A 60 -4.25 -8.16 -2.09
C SER A 60 -4.66 -8.15 -0.61
N ILE A 61 -4.54 -6.99 0.06
CA ILE A 61 -4.99 -6.80 1.44
C ILE A 61 -6.51 -6.94 1.53
N CYS A 62 -7.26 -6.27 0.66
CA CYS A 62 -8.73 -6.30 0.72
C CYS A 62 -9.27 -7.70 0.35
N ARG A 63 -8.60 -8.47 -0.54
CA ARG A 63 -8.90 -9.89 -0.79
C ARG A 63 -8.60 -10.77 0.42
N ALA A 64 -7.47 -10.56 1.09
CA ALA A 64 -7.14 -11.29 2.32
C ALA A 64 -8.14 -11.03 3.47
N THR A 65 -8.81 -9.87 3.47
CA THR A 65 -9.92 -9.57 4.41
C THR A 65 -11.29 -10.04 3.93
N ALA A 66 -11.42 -10.42 2.65
CA ALA A 66 -12.67 -10.84 2.02
C ALA A 66 -12.88 -12.37 2.05
N ASN A 67 -12.17 -13.10 2.91
CA ASN A 67 -12.61 -14.42 3.38
C ASN A 67 -13.46 -14.20 4.66
N PRO A 68 -14.76 -13.87 4.54
CA PRO A 68 -15.63 -13.63 5.68
C PRO A 68 -15.88 -14.89 6.50
N GLU A 69 -15.65 -16.07 5.93
CA GLU A 69 -15.78 -17.38 6.59
C GLU A 69 -14.99 -17.42 7.91
N GLU A 70 -13.72 -16.98 7.86
CA GLU A 70 -12.85 -16.96 9.04
C GLU A 70 -13.29 -15.91 10.06
N SER A 71 -13.92 -14.82 9.60
CA SER A 71 -14.40 -13.72 10.45
C SER A 71 -15.64 -14.13 11.26
N LEU A 72 -16.57 -14.86 10.63
CA LEU A 72 -17.76 -15.40 11.30
C LEU A 72 -17.39 -16.53 12.27
N LEU A 73 -16.51 -17.45 11.86
CA LEU A 73 -16.05 -18.51 12.75
C LEU A 73 -15.32 -17.97 13.97
N VAL A 74 -14.48 -16.93 13.80
CA VAL A 74 -13.84 -16.24 14.92
C VAL A 74 -14.86 -15.53 15.82
N ARG A 75 -15.88 -14.88 15.24
CA ARG A 75 -16.95 -14.22 16.01
C ARG A 75 -17.75 -15.24 16.83
N LEU A 76 -18.17 -16.33 16.19
CA LEU A 76 -18.89 -17.43 16.83
C LEU A 76 -18.05 -18.10 17.91
N LEU A 77 -16.76 -18.34 17.68
CA LEU A 77 -15.85 -18.88 18.69
C LEU A 77 -15.72 -17.94 19.90
N VAL A 78 -15.61 -16.62 19.69
CA VAL A 78 -15.57 -15.64 20.78
C VAL A 78 -16.88 -15.60 21.57
N ASP A 79 -18.02 -15.72 20.89
CA ASP A 79 -19.33 -15.75 21.55
C ASP A 79 -19.55 -17.07 22.32
N LEU A 80 -19.07 -18.22 21.81
CA LEU A 80 -19.08 -19.49 22.52
C LEU A 80 -18.12 -19.51 23.73
N GLU A 81 -16.95 -18.87 23.63
CA GLU A 81 -16.02 -18.69 24.76
C GLU A 81 -16.66 -17.82 25.86
N ARG A 82 -17.41 -16.77 25.50
CA ARG A 82 -18.13 -15.90 26.46
C ARG A 82 -19.21 -16.63 27.26
N HIS A 83 -19.82 -17.65 26.65
CA HIS A 83 -20.78 -18.52 27.31
C HIS A 83 -20.12 -19.69 28.06
N GLY A 84 -18.78 -19.76 28.11
CA GLY A 84 -18.04 -20.77 28.88
C GLY A 84 -18.08 -22.17 28.27
N LEU A 85 -18.43 -22.29 26.99
CA LEU A 85 -18.63 -23.58 26.32
C LEU A 85 -17.35 -24.16 25.69
N VAL A 86 -16.24 -23.41 25.65
CA VAL A 86 -14.97 -23.83 25.01
C VAL A 86 -13.75 -23.35 25.82
N ILE A 87 -12.69 -24.17 25.84
CA ILE A 87 -11.38 -23.88 26.47
C ILE A 87 -10.75 -22.65 25.78
N PRO A 88 -10.19 -21.65 26.52
CA PRO A 88 -9.74 -20.38 25.94
C PRO A 88 -8.47 -20.55 25.12
N LEU A 89 -8.63 -20.80 23.81
CA LEU A 89 -7.56 -20.80 22.82
C LEU A 89 -7.29 -19.39 22.26
N SER A 90 -8.18 -18.42 22.55
CA SER A 90 -8.18 -17.05 22.00
C SER A 90 -6.93 -16.20 22.25
N LYS A 91 -6.09 -16.53 23.24
CA LYS A 91 -4.86 -15.76 23.52
C LYS A 91 -3.72 -16.05 22.53
N LYS A 92 -3.73 -17.20 21.83
CA LYS A 92 -2.63 -17.58 20.92
C LYS A 92 -2.85 -17.20 19.45
N LEU A 93 -4.09 -17.09 18.98
CA LEU A 93 -4.37 -17.03 17.53
C LEU A 93 -5.01 -15.74 17.01
N LEU A 94 -5.45 -14.81 17.88
CA LEU A 94 -6.25 -13.66 17.44
C LEU A 94 -5.50 -12.32 17.49
N PRO A 95 -5.36 -11.60 16.35
CA PRO A 95 -4.88 -10.22 16.37
C PRO A 95 -5.92 -9.32 17.06
N SER A 96 -5.46 -8.36 17.87
CA SER A 96 -6.32 -7.49 18.69
C SER A 96 -7.39 -6.72 17.89
N PRO A 97 -8.57 -6.42 18.48
CA PRO A 97 -9.68 -5.72 17.82
C PRO A 97 -9.29 -4.36 17.19
N ARG A 98 -8.31 -3.67 17.78
CA ARG A 98 -7.72 -2.43 17.23
C ARG A 98 -7.04 -2.63 15.87
N LYS A 99 -6.51 -3.84 15.59
CA LYS A 99 -5.89 -4.16 14.31
C LYS A 99 -6.94 -4.26 13.19
N TYR A 100 -8.12 -4.82 13.48
CA TYR A 100 -9.22 -4.93 12.49
C TYR A 100 -9.77 -3.56 12.08
N LEU A 101 -10.00 -2.67 13.05
CA LEU A 101 -10.49 -1.30 12.79
C LEU A 101 -9.51 -0.48 11.94
N LYS A 102 -8.21 -0.68 12.16
CA LYS A 102 -7.13 -0.02 11.39
C LYS A 102 -6.94 -0.61 9.99
N ILE A 103 -7.36 -1.86 9.77
CA ILE A 103 -7.34 -2.51 8.45
C ILE A 103 -8.55 -2.04 7.62
N LEU A 104 -9.75 -1.99 8.23
CA LEU A 104 -10.98 -1.50 7.58
C LEU A 104 -10.84 -0.04 7.13
N LEU A 105 -10.26 0.83 7.97
CA LEU A 105 -10.05 2.24 7.64
C LEU A 105 -9.04 2.46 6.49
N ASN A 106 -8.17 1.47 6.20
CA ASN A 106 -7.14 1.57 5.16
C ASN A 106 -7.56 0.91 3.82
N CYS A 107 -8.71 0.23 3.77
CA CYS A 107 -9.31 -0.33 2.54
C CYS A 107 -10.40 0.58 1.92
N LEU A 108 -10.89 1.61 2.63
CA LEU A 108 -11.61 2.76 2.07
C LEU A 108 -10.62 3.76 1.46
#